data_AF-A0A2P4QNC4-F1
#
_entry.id   AF-A0A2P4QNC4-F1
#
_cell.length_a   1.000
_cell.length_b   1.000
_cell.length_c   1.000
_cell.angle_alpha   90.00
_cell.angle_beta   90.00
_cell.angle_gamma   90.00
#
_symmetry.space_group_name_H-M   'P 1'
#
loop_
_entity.id
_entity.type
_entity.pdbx_description
1 polymer ?
#
loop_
_entity_poly.entity_id
_entity_poly.type
_entity_poly.pdbx_seq_one_letter_code
_entity_poly.pdbx_strand_id
1 'polypeptide(L)'
;MEWYHVWNAEYINHKQEHDLGVIEPEECLACEICNPIEREVSAAFKKFWDALFKFEDTILMYNNVTHKELLNLLSMDNREREDTIHKGKCRNIVDRIIESIRYRQQPKMKEKGLRIIIVVIVRDCIEGNLENEVFDRLIGCPEIMKHGYILEDWDVENRFQKFWDWYNTILENEMKAIHVKKLAMKLFRDLLYEETEDLLRKEEVIELLLQIEYQNRCETDTQEGGDAWIRYVSKVRQRFIDTKQFTREPEDPESDSPESYELEDSDGSIHYEIKIEDDVEWTVESLKRKIEEMGGRFTDKDIQRMWDLRIRIELILTEDFLGTFFELMRLSDEKLKDEINEWLTKETLICGNCRNRKNRENKKIQDKQ
;
A
#
# COMPACT_ATOMS: atom_id res chain seq x y z
N MET A 1 -4.42 -3.82 -5.85
CA MET A 1 -3.23 -4.50 -5.28
C MET A 1 -3.52 -5.97 -5.38
N GLU A 2 -2.71 -6.70 -6.14
CA GLU A 2 -2.96 -8.11 -6.44
C GLU A 2 -3.13 -8.94 -5.17
N TRP A 3 -2.36 -8.63 -4.12
CA TRP A 3 -2.42 -9.36 -2.86
C TRP A 3 -3.80 -9.37 -2.20
N TYR A 4 -4.48 -8.22 -2.17
CA TYR A 4 -5.78 -8.10 -1.53
C TYR A 4 -6.85 -8.92 -2.26
N HIS A 5 -6.75 -9.02 -3.59
CA HIS A 5 -7.72 -9.79 -4.38
C HIS A 5 -7.59 -11.28 -4.14
N VAL A 6 -6.35 -11.79 -4.09
CA VAL A 6 -6.06 -13.19 -3.76
C VAL A 6 -6.51 -13.49 -2.33
N TRP A 7 -6.13 -12.65 -1.36
CA TRP A 7 -6.56 -12.78 0.05
C TRP A 7 -8.08 -12.80 0.20
N ASN A 8 -8.79 -11.90 -0.49
CA ASN A 8 -10.23 -11.79 -0.39
C ASN A 8 -10.93 -13.00 -1.02
N ALA A 9 -10.41 -13.52 -2.14
CA ALA A 9 -10.92 -14.72 -2.78
C ALA A 9 -10.74 -15.95 -1.88
N GLU A 10 -9.56 -16.11 -1.28
CA GLU A 10 -9.27 -17.19 -0.31
C GLU A 10 -10.21 -17.12 0.90
N TYR A 11 -10.39 -15.93 1.48
CA TYR A 11 -11.30 -15.73 2.61
C TYR A 11 -12.76 -16.08 2.25
N ILE A 12 -13.27 -15.61 1.11
CA ILE A 12 -14.65 -15.89 0.68
C ILE A 12 -14.84 -17.38 0.44
N ASN A 13 -13.91 -18.03 -0.26
CA ASN A 13 -13.96 -19.47 -0.52
C ASN A 13 -13.99 -20.26 0.80
N HIS A 14 -13.07 -19.95 1.72
CA HIS A 14 -13.03 -20.56 3.04
C HIS A 14 -14.33 -20.33 3.84
N LYS A 15 -14.93 -19.14 3.75
CA LYS A 15 -16.20 -18.87 4.43
C LYS A 15 -17.33 -19.75 3.91
N GLN A 16 -17.36 -20.01 2.60
CA GLN A 16 -18.34 -20.93 2.01
C GLN A 16 -18.16 -22.37 2.50
N GLU A 17 -16.93 -22.81 2.78
CA GLU A 17 -16.68 -24.14 3.37
C GLU A 17 -17.35 -24.29 4.73
N HIS A 18 -17.31 -23.24 5.57
CA HIS A 18 -18.05 -23.22 6.83
C HIS A 18 -19.56 -23.30 6.63
N ASP A 19 -20.11 -22.55 5.67
CA ASP A 19 -21.55 -22.54 5.39
C ASP A 19 -22.05 -23.89 4.84
N LEU A 20 -21.18 -24.62 4.13
CA LEU A 20 -21.42 -25.97 3.63
C LEU A 20 -21.17 -27.07 4.67
N GLY A 21 -20.65 -26.73 5.86
CA GLY A 21 -20.39 -27.67 6.94
C GLY A 21 -19.21 -28.61 6.67
N VAL A 22 -18.19 -28.14 5.93
CA VAL A 22 -16.94 -28.89 5.74
C VAL A 22 -16.26 -29.13 7.09
N ILE A 23 -15.85 -30.38 7.35
CA ILE A 23 -15.37 -30.84 8.66
C ILE A 23 -13.94 -30.34 8.95
N GLU A 24 -13.10 -30.24 7.92
CA GLU A 24 -11.72 -29.74 7.98
C GLU A 24 -11.51 -28.76 6.83
N PRO A 25 -11.98 -27.50 6.97
CA PRO A 25 -11.73 -26.47 5.95
C PRO A 25 -10.23 -26.12 5.90
N GLU A 26 -9.79 -25.57 4.77
CA GLU A 26 -8.39 -25.12 4.61
C GLU A 26 -8.03 -24.04 5.65
N GLU A 27 -6.75 -23.90 6.01
CA GLU A 27 -6.35 -22.90 7.02
C GLU A 27 -6.53 -21.48 6.47
N CYS A 28 -7.34 -20.66 7.15
CA CYS A 28 -7.53 -19.25 6.81
C CYS A 28 -7.18 -18.36 8.01
N LEU A 29 -6.12 -17.57 7.88
CA LEU A 29 -5.65 -16.67 8.95
C LEU A 29 -6.66 -15.57 9.30
N ALA A 30 -7.45 -15.11 8.34
CA ALA A 30 -8.46 -14.06 8.53
C ALA A 30 -9.78 -14.57 9.13
N CYS A 31 -10.04 -15.89 9.07
CA CYS A 31 -11.33 -16.44 9.46
C CYS A 31 -11.61 -16.31 10.96
N GLU A 32 -12.66 -15.56 11.28
CA GLU A 32 -13.10 -15.33 12.65
C GLU A 32 -13.76 -16.54 13.32
N ILE A 33 -14.22 -17.52 12.53
CA ILE A 33 -14.77 -18.79 13.02
C ILE A 33 -13.62 -19.73 13.41
N CYS A 34 -12.58 -19.83 12.57
CA CYS A 34 -11.40 -20.65 12.84
C CYS A 34 -10.53 -20.06 13.95
N ASN A 35 -10.46 -18.73 14.05
CA ASN A 35 -9.58 -18.02 14.97
C ASN A 35 -10.36 -17.12 15.95
N PRO A 36 -11.33 -17.65 16.70
CA PRO A 36 -12.16 -16.85 17.60
C PRO A 36 -11.30 -16.24 18.70
N ILE A 37 -11.64 -15.02 19.14
CA ILE A 37 -10.92 -14.36 20.23
C ILE A 37 -11.14 -15.14 21.53
N GLU A 38 -10.10 -15.82 22.00
CA GLU A 38 -10.17 -16.74 23.16
C GLU A 38 -10.05 -16.02 24.51
N ARG A 39 -9.52 -14.79 24.53
CA ARG A 39 -9.11 -14.09 25.76
C ARG A 39 -9.48 -12.62 25.72
N GLU A 40 -9.55 -12.02 26.91
CA GLU A 40 -9.64 -10.56 27.02
C GLU A 40 -8.40 -9.92 26.37
N VAL A 41 -8.67 -8.93 25.53
CA VAL A 41 -7.67 -8.23 24.72
C VAL A 41 -6.96 -7.19 25.58
N SER A 42 -5.63 -7.18 25.52
CA SER A 42 -4.80 -6.28 26.33
C SER A 42 -5.04 -4.79 26.01
N ALA A 43 -4.76 -3.90 26.98
CA ALA A 43 -4.82 -2.46 26.75
C ALA A 43 -3.85 -2.00 25.64
N ALA A 44 -2.68 -2.63 25.55
CA ALA A 44 -1.71 -2.39 24.48
C ALA A 44 -2.28 -2.75 23.10
N PHE A 45 -2.97 -3.89 22.98
CA PHE A 45 -3.63 -4.26 21.72
C PHE A 45 -4.74 -3.28 21.35
N LYS A 46 -5.59 -2.87 22.29
CA LYS A 46 -6.66 -1.88 22.01
C LYS A 46 -6.06 -0.58 21.48
N LYS A 47 -5.00 -0.08 22.12
CA LYS A 47 -4.28 1.11 21.69
C LYS A 47 -3.67 0.93 20.28
N PHE A 48 -3.10 -0.23 20.00
CA PHE A 48 -2.58 -0.57 18.67
C PHE A 48 -3.69 -0.56 17.61
N TRP A 49 -4.80 -1.21 17.91
CA TRP A 49 -5.94 -1.32 17.00
C TRP A 49 -6.53 0.06 16.68
N ASP A 50 -6.75 0.88 17.70
CA ASP A 50 -7.25 2.25 17.54
C ASP A 50 -6.30 3.13 16.72
N ALA A 51 -4.99 2.94 16.88
CA ALA A 51 -3.99 3.64 16.08
C ALA A 51 -3.97 3.15 14.63
N LEU A 52 -4.00 1.84 14.39
CA LEU A 52 -4.00 1.26 13.05
C LEU A 52 -5.24 1.69 12.26
N PHE A 53 -6.42 1.70 12.90
CA PHE A 53 -7.67 2.14 12.29
C PHE A 53 -7.64 3.61 11.82
N LYS A 54 -6.85 4.47 12.47
CA LYS A 54 -6.68 5.88 12.05
C LYS A 54 -5.86 6.00 10.77
N PHE A 55 -4.96 5.05 10.51
CA PHE A 55 -4.14 5.01 9.29
C PHE A 55 -4.80 4.24 8.15
N GLU A 56 -5.46 3.13 8.48
CA GLU A 56 -6.14 2.26 7.54
C GLU A 56 -7.58 2.04 8.00
N ASP A 57 -8.47 2.94 7.59
CA ASP A 57 -9.90 2.90 7.96
C ASP A 57 -10.66 1.78 7.23
N THR A 58 -10.04 1.06 6.30
CA THR A 58 -10.65 -0.07 5.61
C THR A 58 -10.68 -1.34 6.48
N ILE A 59 -9.88 -1.43 7.55
CA ILE A 59 -9.91 -2.58 8.45
C ILE A 59 -11.31 -2.71 9.09
N LEU A 60 -11.79 -3.95 9.20
CA LEU A 60 -13.11 -4.29 9.72
C LEU A 60 -13.01 -4.93 11.09
N MET A 61 -12.23 -6.00 11.21
CA MET A 61 -12.12 -6.79 12.44
C MET A 61 -10.75 -7.47 12.51
N TYR A 62 -10.36 -7.77 13.74
CA TYR A 62 -9.23 -8.62 14.08
C TYR A 62 -9.72 -9.94 14.65
N ASN A 63 -8.82 -10.91 14.69
CA ASN A 63 -9.08 -12.21 15.30
C ASN A 63 -7.94 -12.62 16.25
N ASN A 64 -7.95 -13.87 16.70
CA ASN A 64 -6.96 -14.36 17.67
C ASN A 64 -5.54 -14.44 17.10
N VAL A 65 -5.38 -14.62 15.78
CA VAL A 65 -4.07 -14.59 15.12
C VAL A 65 -3.49 -13.19 15.22
N THR A 66 -4.26 -12.16 14.83
CA THR A 66 -3.83 -10.76 14.92
C THR A 66 -3.37 -10.40 16.35
N HIS A 67 -4.13 -10.84 17.36
CA HIS A 67 -3.79 -10.60 18.76
C HIS A 67 -2.52 -11.33 19.20
N LYS A 68 -2.37 -12.61 18.88
CA LYS A 68 -1.18 -13.41 19.23
C LYS A 68 0.07 -12.86 18.55
N GLU A 69 -0.02 -12.53 17.28
CA GLU A 69 1.14 -12.02 16.52
C GLU A 69 1.53 -10.60 16.95
N LEU A 70 0.59 -9.73 17.34
CA LEU A 70 0.96 -8.46 17.95
C LEU A 70 1.75 -8.66 19.26
N LEU A 71 1.37 -9.63 20.10
CA LEU A 71 2.10 -9.93 21.32
C LEU A 71 3.50 -10.48 21.01
N ASN A 72 3.64 -11.29 19.96
CA ASN A 72 4.94 -11.74 19.46
C ASN A 72 5.79 -10.54 19.03
N LEU A 73 5.22 -9.60 18.28
CA LEU A 73 5.90 -8.38 17.82
C LEU A 73 6.34 -7.48 18.98
N LEU A 74 5.48 -7.27 19.98
CA LEU A 74 5.78 -6.52 21.20
C LEU A 74 6.86 -7.18 22.07
N SER A 75 7.05 -8.49 21.94
CA SER A 75 8.09 -9.22 22.66
C SER A 75 9.45 -9.16 21.97
N MET A 76 9.53 -8.58 20.77
CA MET A 76 10.77 -8.42 20.02
C MET A 76 11.52 -7.15 20.43
N ASP A 77 12.85 -7.27 20.50
CA ASP A 77 13.72 -6.10 20.63
C ASP A 77 13.52 -5.15 19.44
N ASN A 78 13.58 -3.84 19.70
CA ASN A 78 13.35 -2.82 18.66
C ASN A 78 14.38 -2.93 17.53
N ARG A 79 15.64 -3.21 17.86
CA ARG A 79 16.70 -3.35 16.85
C ARG A 79 16.48 -4.58 15.98
N GLU A 80 16.03 -5.69 16.58
CA GLU A 80 15.64 -6.90 15.84
C GLU A 80 14.47 -6.62 14.89
N ARG A 81 13.49 -5.81 15.30
CA ARG A 81 12.37 -5.38 14.42
C ARG A 81 12.88 -4.56 13.23
N GLU A 82 13.69 -3.55 13.49
CA GLU A 82 14.25 -2.68 12.46
C GLU A 82 15.13 -3.46 11.46
N ASP A 83 15.93 -4.40 11.94
CA ASP A 83 16.82 -5.19 11.08
C ASP A 83 16.08 -6.23 10.21
N THR A 84 14.90 -6.70 10.64
CA THR A 84 14.19 -7.84 10.03
C THR A 84 12.82 -7.49 9.44
N ILE A 85 12.52 -6.19 9.27
CA ILE A 85 11.22 -5.73 8.77
C ILE A 85 10.91 -6.18 7.33
N HIS A 86 11.93 -6.29 6.49
CA HIS A 86 11.79 -6.71 5.08
C HIS A 86 12.08 -8.19 4.87
N LYS A 87 12.64 -8.86 5.88
CA LYS A 87 13.00 -10.28 5.82
C LYS A 87 13.17 -10.89 7.20
N GLY A 88 12.64 -12.09 7.38
CA GLY A 88 12.85 -12.88 8.58
C GLY A 88 11.73 -12.69 9.59
N LYS A 89 12.07 -12.72 10.88
CA LYS A 89 11.08 -12.88 11.94
C LYS A 89 10.10 -11.71 12.06
N CYS A 90 10.57 -10.45 12.01
CA CYS A 90 9.66 -9.30 12.10
C CYS A 90 8.71 -9.26 10.90
N ARG A 91 9.24 -9.42 9.67
CA ARG A 91 8.41 -9.56 8.46
C ARG A 91 7.33 -10.63 8.63
N ASN A 92 7.71 -11.85 8.98
CA ASN A 92 6.76 -12.96 9.08
C ASN A 92 5.64 -12.69 10.11
N ILE A 93 5.97 -12.07 11.24
CA ILE A 93 4.99 -11.70 12.26
C ILE A 93 4.05 -10.61 11.72
N VAL A 94 4.59 -9.58 11.09
CA VAL A 94 3.81 -8.45 10.57
C VAL A 94 2.93 -8.89 9.39
N ASP A 95 3.42 -9.73 8.50
CA ASP A 95 2.64 -10.29 7.38
C ASP A 95 1.45 -11.10 7.92
N ARG A 96 1.66 -11.96 8.93
CA ARG A 96 0.57 -12.67 9.61
C ARG A 96 -0.43 -11.73 10.31
N ILE A 97 0.01 -10.59 10.84
CA ILE A 97 -0.89 -9.56 11.37
C ILE A 97 -1.75 -9.01 10.22
N ILE A 98 -1.14 -8.60 9.10
CA ILE A 98 -1.83 -8.03 7.94
C ILE A 98 -2.83 -9.02 7.34
N GLU A 99 -2.43 -10.27 7.14
CA GLU A 99 -3.24 -11.35 6.54
C GLU A 99 -4.37 -11.82 7.46
N SER A 100 -4.21 -11.70 8.77
CA SER A 100 -5.27 -12.09 9.73
C SER A 100 -6.32 -11.01 9.97
N ILE A 101 -6.06 -9.77 9.54
CA ILE A 101 -7.04 -8.68 9.62
C ILE A 101 -8.06 -8.86 8.49
N ARG A 102 -9.33 -8.71 8.83
CA ARG A 102 -10.39 -8.60 7.81
C ARG A 102 -10.53 -7.15 7.40
N TYR A 103 -10.60 -6.92 6.11
CA TYR A 103 -10.82 -5.59 5.53
C TYR A 103 -12.22 -5.49 4.90
N ARG A 104 -12.83 -4.31 4.98
CA ARG A 104 -14.10 -3.99 4.31
C ARG A 104 -13.96 -3.84 2.80
N GLN A 105 -12.79 -3.36 2.39
CA GLN A 105 -12.41 -3.10 1.01
C GLN A 105 -10.89 -3.10 0.93
N GLN A 106 -10.36 -2.99 -0.28
CA GLN A 106 -8.91 -2.91 -0.50
C GLN A 106 -8.28 -1.80 0.37
N PRO A 107 -7.18 -2.08 1.10
CA PRO A 107 -6.45 -1.08 1.85
C PRO A 107 -5.99 0.10 1.00
N LYS A 108 -5.99 1.29 1.59
CA LYS A 108 -5.44 2.49 0.97
C LYS A 108 -3.92 2.46 0.95
N MET A 109 -3.32 1.92 2.00
CA MET A 109 -1.87 1.74 2.10
C MET A 109 -1.42 0.49 1.33
N LYS A 110 -0.23 0.57 0.72
CA LYS A 110 0.43 -0.62 0.18
C LYS A 110 0.79 -1.57 1.32
N GLU A 111 0.93 -2.86 1.04
CA GLU A 111 1.29 -3.88 2.05
C GLU A 111 2.57 -3.51 2.80
N LYS A 112 3.64 -3.14 2.09
CA LYS A 112 4.87 -2.61 2.70
C LYS A 112 4.65 -1.36 3.55
N GLY A 113 3.68 -0.52 3.19
CA GLY A 113 3.27 0.62 4.00
C GLY A 113 2.62 0.18 5.30
N LEU A 114 1.70 -0.79 5.24
CA LEU A 114 1.12 -1.41 6.43
C LEU A 114 2.19 -2.02 7.33
N ARG A 115 3.21 -2.69 6.76
CA ARG A 115 4.31 -3.25 7.53
C ARG A 115 5.04 -2.19 8.35
N ILE A 116 5.45 -1.10 7.70
CA ILE A 116 6.15 0.02 8.36
C ILE A 116 5.25 0.69 9.40
N ILE A 117 3.99 0.97 9.08
CA ILE A 117 3.05 1.61 10.02
C ILE A 117 2.81 0.74 11.25
N ILE A 118 2.65 -0.57 11.09
CA ILE A 118 2.49 -1.50 12.22
C ILE A 118 3.71 -1.40 13.16
N VAL A 119 4.93 -1.42 12.62
CA VAL A 119 6.15 -1.27 13.45
C VAL A 119 6.23 0.10 14.12
N VAL A 120 5.92 1.18 13.40
CA VAL A 120 5.90 2.54 13.96
C VAL A 120 4.88 2.66 15.09
N ILE A 121 3.67 2.10 14.95
CA ILE A 121 2.67 2.10 16.02
C ILE A 121 3.21 1.35 17.23
N VAL A 122 3.78 0.16 17.06
CA VAL A 122 4.30 -0.63 18.18
C VAL A 122 5.42 0.14 18.90
N ARG A 123 6.42 0.62 18.16
CA ARG A 123 7.57 1.34 18.74
C ARG A 123 7.17 2.66 19.37
N ASP A 124 6.48 3.52 18.64
CA ASP A 124 6.29 4.91 19.03
C ASP A 124 4.98 5.11 19.81
N CYS A 125 3.87 4.52 19.34
CA CYS A 125 2.58 4.68 20.01
C CYS A 125 2.48 3.79 21.27
N ILE A 126 2.87 2.53 21.20
CA ILE A 126 2.68 1.57 22.31
C ILE A 126 3.82 1.67 23.32
N GLU A 127 5.07 1.51 22.87
CA GLU A 127 6.24 1.50 23.76
C GLU A 127 6.68 2.92 24.13
N GLY A 128 6.73 3.83 23.15
CA GLY A 128 7.15 5.22 23.32
C GLY A 128 6.10 6.16 23.92
N ASN A 129 4.81 5.80 23.87
CA ASN A 129 3.68 6.68 24.21
C ASN A 129 3.62 8.01 23.43
N LEU A 130 4.09 8.02 22.19
CA LEU A 130 4.18 9.18 21.30
C LEU A 130 3.01 9.26 20.29
N GLU A 131 1.82 8.76 20.66
CA GLU A 131 0.66 8.62 19.76
C GLU A 131 0.33 9.92 19.00
N ASN A 132 0.27 11.05 19.70
CA ASN A 132 -0.04 12.34 19.06
C ASN A 132 1.04 12.78 18.08
N GLU A 133 2.32 12.59 18.41
CA GLU A 133 3.45 12.97 17.54
C GLU A 133 3.46 12.13 16.27
N VAL A 134 3.19 10.84 16.39
CA VAL A 134 3.09 9.91 15.26
C VAL A 134 1.93 10.33 14.35
N PHE A 135 0.76 10.66 14.91
CA PHE A 135 -0.38 11.10 14.11
C PHE A 135 -0.17 12.45 13.45
N ASP A 136 0.36 13.44 14.16
CA ASP A 136 0.65 14.76 13.60
C ASP A 136 1.68 14.68 12.46
N ARG A 137 2.62 13.73 12.55
CA ARG A 137 3.64 13.48 11.54
C ARG A 137 3.11 12.73 10.32
N LEU A 138 2.26 11.72 10.52
CA LEU A 138 1.92 10.74 9.48
C LEU A 138 0.54 10.96 8.85
N ILE A 139 -0.43 11.54 9.56
CA ILE A 139 -1.75 11.81 8.99
C ILE A 139 -1.64 12.92 7.93
N GLY A 140 -2.04 12.61 6.71
CA GLY A 140 -1.91 13.53 5.58
C GLY A 140 -0.47 13.69 5.08
N CYS A 141 0.45 12.82 5.50
CA CYS A 141 1.82 12.80 5.00
C CYS A 141 1.83 12.65 3.47
N PRO A 142 2.44 13.59 2.72
CA PRO A 142 2.45 13.54 1.25
C PRO A 142 3.07 12.25 0.71
N GLU A 143 4.08 11.68 1.38
CA GLU A 143 4.71 10.42 0.98
C GLU A 143 3.71 9.26 1.02
N ILE A 144 2.93 9.13 2.11
CA ILE A 144 1.85 8.11 2.21
C ILE A 144 0.79 8.35 1.15
N MET A 145 0.35 9.59 0.97
CA MET A 145 -0.71 9.94 0.03
C MET A 145 -0.31 9.68 -1.42
N LYS A 146 0.97 9.86 -1.75
CA LYS A 146 1.50 9.68 -3.11
C LYS A 146 1.91 8.24 -3.40
N HIS A 147 2.60 7.59 -2.47
CA HIS A 147 3.24 6.29 -2.70
C HIS A 147 2.51 5.11 -2.02
N GLY A 148 1.64 5.39 -1.04
CA GLY A 148 0.94 4.38 -0.24
C GLY A 148 1.77 3.81 0.92
N TYR A 149 2.96 4.38 1.17
CA TYR A 149 3.88 4.01 2.27
C TYR A 149 4.84 5.17 2.56
N ILE A 150 5.58 5.05 3.67
CA ILE A 150 6.72 5.93 3.99
C ILE A 150 7.99 5.11 4.11
N LEU A 151 9.12 5.80 3.97
CA LEU A 151 10.42 5.30 4.39
C LEU A 151 10.81 6.02 5.68
N GLU A 152 10.90 5.29 6.79
CA GLU A 152 11.47 5.83 8.03
C GLU A 152 12.99 6.01 7.88
N ASP A 153 13.58 6.96 8.60
CA ASP A 153 15.02 7.26 8.50
C ASP A 153 15.90 6.02 8.76
N TRP A 154 15.55 5.23 9.78
CA TRP A 154 16.26 3.99 10.10
C TRP A 154 16.18 2.95 8.97
N ASP A 155 15.07 2.89 8.23
CA ASP A 155 14.91 1.96 7.11
C ASP A 155 15.79 2.39 5.93
N VAL A 156 15.80 3.70 5.62
CA VAL A 156 16.68 4.26 4.60
C VAL A 156 18.14 4.04 4.96
N GLU A 157 18.53 4.26 6.22
CA GLU A 157 19.89 4.03 6.71
C GLU A 157 20.31 2.56 6.59
N ASN A 158 19.46 1.63 7.02
CA ASN A 158 19.72 0.19 6.91
C ASN A 158 19.91 -0.25 5.45
N ARG A 159 19.04 0.19 4.54
CA ARG A 159 19.17 -0.11 3.11
C ARG A 159 20.39 0.56 2.48
N PHE A 160 20.71 1.78 2.90
CA PHE A 160 21.89 2.49 2.41
C PHE A 160 23.17 1.78 2.84
N GLN A 161 23.23 1.24 4.06
CA GLN A 161 24.37 0.47 4.53
C GLN A 161 24.60 -0.78 3.67
N LYS A 162 23.54 -1.52 3.34
CA LYS A 162 23.61 -2.65 2.40
C LYS A 162 24.11 -2.24 1.02
N PHE A 163 23.57 -1.13 0.49
CA PHE A 163 24.04 -0.54 -0.75
C PHE A 163 25.53 -0.20 -0.68
N TRP A 164 25.97 0.46 0.39
CA TRP A 164 27.35 0.91 0.57
C TRP A 164 28.34 -0.24 0.64
N ASP A 165 28.01 -1.28 1.41
CA ASP A 165 28.84 -2.48 1.56
C ASP A 165 28.96 -3.21 0.23
N TRP A 166 27.85 -3.44 -0.46
CA TRP A 166 27.84 -4.04 -1.79
C TRP A 166 28.58 -3.17 -2.83
N TYR A 167 28.33 -1.85 -2.84
CA TYR A 167 28.89 -0.96 -3.85
C TYR A 167 30.42 -0.94 -3.80
N ASN A 168 31.01 -1.00 -2.61
CA ASN A 168 32.47 -1.13 -2.46
C ASN A 168 33.04 -2.44 -3.03
N THR A 169 32.24 -3.52 -3.15
CA THR A 169 32.70 -4.79 -3.73
C THR A 169 32.80 -4.78 -5.24
N ILE A 170 32.07 -3.88 -5.92
CA ILE A 170 32.01 -3.85 -7.39
C ILE A 170 33.00 -2.87 -8.02
N LEU A 171 33.68 -2.05 -7.22
CA LEU A 171 34.66 -1.08 -7.69
C LEU A 171 35.96 -1.78 -8.14
N GLU A 172 36.42 -1.43 -9.33
CA GLU A 172 37.60 -1.99 -9.99
C GLU A 172 38.84 -1.09 -9.76
N ASN A 173 40.04 -1.56 -10.14
CA ASN A 173 41.28 -0.76 -10.17
C ASN A 173 41.69 -0.12 -8.81
N GLU A 174 41.56 -0.86 -7.71
CA GLU A 174 41.87 -0.38 -6.35
C GLU A 174 41.07 0.87 -5.92
N MET A 175 39.99 1.19 -6.64
CA MET A 175 39.07 2.26 -6.32
C MET A 175 38.26 1.90 -5.08
N LYS A 176 38.07 2.87 -4.19
CA LYS A 176 37.28 2.68 -2.96
C LYS A 176 36.37 3.87 -2.74
N ALA A 177 35.12 3.63 -2.40
CA ALA A 177 34.23 4.69 -1.93
C ALA A 177 34.60 5.00 -0.48
N ILE A 178 34.92 6.27 -0.20
CA ILE A 178 35.47 6.68 1.10
C ILE A 178 34.55 7.62 1.88
N HIS A 179 33.70 8.37 1.18
CA HIS A 179 32.80 9.34 1.80
C HIS A 179 31.55 9.58 0.96
N VAL A 180 30.44 9.91 1.62
CA VAL A 180 29.17 10.26 0.99
C VAL A 180 28.78 11.67 1.37
N LYS A 181 28.49 12.51 0.38
CA LYS A 181 28.00 13.87 0.61
C LYS A 181 26.59 13.83 1.16
N LYS A 182 26.20 14.89 1.88
CA LYS A 182 24.88 15.01 2.52
C LYS A 182 23.69 14.79 1.57
N LEU A 183 23.85 15.14 0.29
CA LEU A 183 22.79 14.97 -0.71
C LEU A 183 22.55 13.50 -1.11
N ALA A 184 23.53 12.61 -0.88
CA ALA A 184 23.44 11.19 -1.26
C ALA A 184 22.24 10.50 -0.60
N MET A 185 22.03 10.71 0.70
CA MET A 185 20.93 10.08 1.44
C MET A 185 19.55 10.49 0.91
N LYS A 186 19.41 11.75 0.48
CA LYS A 186 18.18 12.24 -0.12
C LYS A 186 17.93 11.57 -1.47
N LEU A 187 18.92 11.57 -2.35
CA LEU A 187 18.82 10.95 -3.67
C LEU A 187 18.59 9.44 -3.57
N PHE A 188 19.23 8.78 -2.61
CA PHE A 188 19.02 7.37 -2.34
C PHE A 188 17.58 7.10 -1.90
N ARG A 189 17.03 7.91 -0.97
CA ARG A 189 15.61 7.83 -0.58
C ARG A 189 14.68 8.01 -1.79
N ASP A 190 14.94 9.00 -2.63
CA ASP A 190 14.13 9.26 -3.83
C ASP A 190 14.13 8.03 -4.75
N LEU A 191 15.28 7.39 -4.97
CA LEU A 191 15.40 6.15 -5.74
C LEU A 191 14.67 4.95 -5.11
N LEU A 192 14.55 4.88 -3.78
CA LEU A 192 13.81 3.81 -3.11
C LEU A 192 12.30 3.87 -3.39
N TYR A 193 11.77 5.01 -3.84
CA TYR A 193 10.37 5.14 -4.25
C TYR A 193 10.11 4.71 -5.70
N GLU A 194 11.14 4.56 -6.53
CA GLU A 194 11.02 4.19 -7.94
C GLU A 194 11.03 2.66 -8.09
N GLU A 195 9.82 2.08 -8.09
CA GLU A 195 9.60 0.64 -7.96
C GLU A 195 9.82 -0.16 -9.26
N THR A 196 9.67 0.47 -10.42
CA THR A 196 9.71 -0.22 -11.72
C THR A 196 10.91 0.19 -12.56
N GLU A 197 11.31 -0.71 -13.47
CA GLU A 197 12.45 -0.48 -14.36
C GLU A 197 12.28 0.79 -15.24
N ASP A 198 11.04 1.10 -15.61
CA ASP A 198 10.67 2.28 -16.40
C ASP A 198 10.80 3.59 -15.61
N LEU A 199 10.65 3.51 -14.29
CA LEU A 199 10.71 4.66 -13.39
C LEU A 199 12.13 4.95 -12.91
N LEU A 200 12.97 3.91 -12.78
CA LEU A 200 14.35 4.03 -12.31
C LEU A 200 15.28 4.58 -13.41
N ARG A 201 15.35 5.92 -13.50
CA ARG A 201 16.13 6.63 -14.53
C ARG A 201 17.62 6.56 -14.28
N LYS A 202 18.41 6.36 -15.36
CA LYS A 202 19.87 6.30 -15.27
C LYS A 202 20.46 7.60 -14.74
N GLU A 203 19.83 8.72 -15.05
CA GLU A 203 20.22 10.06 -14.63
C GLU A 203 20.21 10.20 -13.10
N GLU A 204 19.20 9.66 -12.42
CA GLU A 204 19.07 9.74 -10.95
C GLU A 204 20.13 8.87 -10.26
N VAL A 205 20.44 7.69 -10.83
CA VAL A 205 21.55 6.85 -10.38
C VAL A 205 22.89 7.57 -10.57
N ILE A 206 23.09 8.24 -11.71
CA ILE A 206 24.29 9.06 -11.94
C ILE A 206 24.40 10.16 -10.90
N GLU A 207 23.31 10.87 -10.61
CA GLU A 207 23.29 11.94 -9.60
C GLU A 207 23.70 11.42 -8.22
N LEU A 208 23.17 10.26 -7.80
CA LEU A 208 23.58 9.60 -6.56
C LEU A 208 25.08 9.28 -6.55
N LEU A 209 25.59 8.64 -7.61
CA LEU A 209 27.00 8.21 -7.68
C LEU A 209 27.97 9.39 -7.71
N LEU A 210 27.57 10.55 -8.22
CA LEU A 210 28.34 11.81 -8.17
C LEU A 210 28.42 12.41 -6.74
N GLN A 211 27.54 11.97 -5.83
CA GLN A 211 27.61 12.35 -4.42
C GLN A 211 28.55 11.48 -3.60
N ILE A 212 29.15 10.44 -4.20
CA ILE A 212 30.12 9.57 -3.56
C ILE A 212 31.54 10.05 -3.91
N GLU A 213 32.40 10.10 -2.90
CA GLU A 213 33.82 10.40 -3.06
C GLU A 213 34.62 9.11 -3.09
N TYR A 214 35.62 9.08 -3.98
CA TYR A 214 36.39 7.90 -4.28
C TYR A 214 37.88 8.15 -4.09
N GLN A 215 38.56 7.17 -3.49
CA GLN A 215 40.01 7.04 -3.56
C GLN A 215 40.38 6.33 -4.87
N ASN A 216 41.52 6.70 -5.46
CA ASN A 216 42.03 6.13 -6.72
C ASN A 216 41.00 6.20 -7.86
N ARG A 217 40.25 7.31 -7.92
CA ARG A 217 39.22 7.52 -8.95
C ARG A 217 39.86 7.45 -10.34
N CYS A 218 39.35 6.56 -11.19
CA CYS A 218 39.74 6.50 -12.59
C CYS A 218 39.32 7.81 -13.30
N GLU A 219 40.19 8.34 -14.15
CA GLU A 219 39.90 9.54 -14.94
C GLU A 219 38.80 9.21 -15.97
N THR A 220 37.62 9.82 -15.80
CA THR A 220 36.44 9.63 -16.66
C THR A 220 36.66 10.09 -18.10
N ASP A 221 37.71 10.88 -18.33
CA ASP A 221 38.07 11.45 -19.63
C ASP A 221 38.84 10.45 -20.50
N THR A 222 39.27 9.33 -19.91
CA THR A 222 39.80 8.18 -20.62
C THR A 222 38.65 7.26 -21.06
N GLN A 223 38.82 6.59 -22.21
CA GLN A 223 37.82 5.63 -22.70
C GLN A 223 37.54 4.53 -21.66
N GLU A 224 38.59 4.02 -21.01
CA GLU A 224 38.48 2.99 -19.97
C GLU A 224 37.71 3.47 -18.74
N GLY A 225 37.97 4.71 -18.27
CA GLY A 225 37.25 5.31 -17.15
C GLY A 225 35.79 5.62 -17.47
N GLY A 226 35.50 6.10 -18.68
CA GLY A 226 34.14 6.30 -19.17
C GLY A 226 33.34 4.99 -19.25
N ASP A 227 33.95 3.94 -19.81
CA ASP A 227 33.33 2.62 -19.91
C ASP A 227 33.08 2.01 -18.52
N ALA A 228 34.03 2.17 -17.58
CA ALA A 228 33.87 1.73 -16.19
C ALA A 228 32.69 2.45 -15.50
N TRP A 229 32.56 3.76 -15.69
CA TRP A 229 31.45 4.54 -15.12
C TRP A 229 30.08 4.07 -15.62
N ILE A 230 29.95 3.82 -16.93
CA ILE A 230 28.71 3.29 -17.53
C ILE A 230 28.37 1.91 -16.95
N ARG A 231 29.38 1.05 -16.75
CA ARG A 231 29.19 -0.26 -16.10
C ARG A 231 28.70 -0.11 -14.66
N TYR A 232 29.27 0.80 -13.87
CA TYR A 232 28.83 1.02 -12.49
C TYR A 232 27.39 1.52 -12.40
N VAL A 233 27.01 2.52 -13.19
CA VAL A 233 25.63 3.03 -13.24
C VAL A 233 24.66 1.89 -13.57
N SER A 234 25.00 1.06 -14.56
CA SER A 234 24.18 -0.07 -14.97
C SER A 234 24.08 -1.14 -13.87
N LYS A 235 25.20 -1.50 -13.22
CA LYS A 235 25.22 -2.44 -12.09
C LYS A 235 24.39 -1.93 -10.91
N VAL A 236 24.49 -0.64 -10.56
CA VAL A 236 23.70 -0.04 -9.49
C VAL A 236 22.21 -0.07 -9.82
N ARG A 237 21.83 0.38 -11.02
CA ARG A 237 20.44 0.33 -11.47
C ARG A 237 19.88 -1.10 -11.39
N GLN A 238 20.61 -2.07 -11.93
CA GLN A 238 20.21 -3.47 -11.89
C GLN A 238 20.10 -3.99 -10.45
N ARG A 239 21.04 -3.62 -9.56
CA ARG A 239 20.98 -4.02 -8.16
C ARG A 239 19.73 -3.54 -7.45
N PHE A 240 19.30 -2.29 -7.69
CA PHE A 240 18.03 -1.79 -7.12
C PHE A 240 16.84 -2.63 -7.59
N ILE A 241 16.82 -3.08 -8.85
CA ILE A 241 15.75 -3.92 -9.39
C ILE A 241 15.82 -5.33 -8.76
N ASP A 242 16.97 -5.99 -8.87
CA ASP A 242 17.18 -7.37 -8.41
C ASP A 242 16.89 -7.55 -6.92
N THR A 243 17.22 -6.53 -6.11
CA THR A 243 17.02 -6.55 -4.65
C THR A 243 15.68 -5.98 -4.20
N LYS A 244 14.79 -5.60 -5.14
CA LYS A 244 13.56 -4.85 -4.86
C LYS A 244 13.84 -3.67 -3.92
N GLN A 245 14.71 -2.77 -4.34
CA GLN A 245 15.17 -1.60 -3.58
C GLN A 245 15.77 -1.97 -2.21
N PHE A 246 16.66 -2.97 -2.19
CA PHE A 246 17.37 -3.48 -1.00
C PHE A 246 16.46 -4.09 0.09
N THR A 247 15.26 -4.53 -0.28
CA THR A 247 14.38 -5.31 0.61
C THR A 247 14.68 -6.81 0.59
N ARG A 248 15.38 -7.30 -0.44
CA ARG A 248 15.82 -8.70 -0.60
C ARG A 248 17.34 -8.77 -0.81
N GLU A 249 17.98 -9.86 -0.38
CA GLU A 249 19.35 -10.16 -0.80
C GLU A 249 19.34 -11.09 -2.04
N PRO A 250 20.34 -11.03 -2.94
CA PRO A 250 20.38 -11.87 -4.12
C PRO A 250 20.59 -13.36 -3.83
N GLU A 251 21.21 -13.69 -2.69
CA GLU A 251 21.40 -15.06 -2.25
C GLU A 251 20.16 -15.63 -1.53
N ASP A 252 19.09 -14.84 -1.39
CA ASP A 252 17.87 -15.30 -0.77
C ASP A 252 17.23 -16.37 -1.65
N PRO A 253 16.89 -17.56 -1.09
CA PRO A 253 16.08 -18.51 -1.83
C PRO A 253 14.79 -17.81 -2.25
N GLU A 254 14.27 -18.14 -3.44
CA GLU A 254 12.84 -17.96 -3.70
C GLU A 254 12.11 -18.58 -2.50
N SER A 255 11.46 -17.74 -1.70
CA SER A 255 11.00 -18.10 -0.37
C SER A 255 10.01 -19.26 -0.44
N ASP A 256 10.17 -20.27 0.43
CA ASP A 256 9.17 -21.34 0.67
C ASP A 256 7.93 -20.85 1.46
N SER A 257 7.92 -19.60 1.94
CA SER A 257 6.67 -18.93 2.36
C SER A 257 5.95 -18.49 1.08
N PRO A 258 4.63 -18.73 0.94
CA PRO A 258 3.99 -18.65 -0.36
C PRO A 258 4.32 -17.32 -1.02
N GLU A 259 4.79 -17.40 -2.27
CA GLU A 259 4.91 -16.28 -3.21
C GLU A 259 3.59 -15.49 -3.38
N SER A 260 2.51 -15.85 -2.68
CA SER A 260 1.14 -15.45 -2.98
C SER A 260 0.87 -13.95 -2.85
N TYR A 261 1.76 -13.15 -2.25
CA TYR A 261 1.46 -11.75 -1.98
C TYR A 261 2.55 -10.72 -2.35
N GLU A 262 3.73 -11.14 -2.82
CA GLU A 262 4.75 -10.22 -3.38
C GLU A 262 4.93 -10.39 -4.89
N LEU A 263 3.83 -10.46 -5.63
CA LEU A 263 3.83 -10.42 -7.09
C LEU A 263 3.81 -8.98 -7.63
N GLU A 264 4.53 -8.87 -8.74
CA GLU A 264 4.86 -7.68 -9.52
C GLU A 264 3.62 -7.02 -10.10
N ASP A 265 3.65 -5.70 -10.27
CA ASP A 265 2.71 -5.00 -11.15
C ASP A 265 2.77 -5.66 -12.54
N SER A 266 1.80 -6.52 -12.86
CA SER A 266 1.70 -7.19 -14.16
C SER A 266 0.50 -6.67 -14.96
N ASP A 267 0.85 -6.08 -16.09
CA ASP A 267 0.11 -5.96 -17.35
C ASP A 267 -1.38 -6.38 -17.35
N GLY A 268 -2.25 -5.37 -17.27
CA GLY A 268 -3.25 -5.15 -18.32
C GLY A 268 -4.22 -6.29 -18.69
N SER A 269 -4.60 -7.20 -17.79
CA SER A 269 -5.63 -8.19 -18.12
C SER A 269 -6.66 -8.48 -17.02
N ILE A 270 -7.87 -7.94 -17.27
CA ILE A 270 -9.22 -8.36 -16.88
C ILE A 270 -9.47 -8.62 -15.38
N HIS A 271 -9.87 -7.54 -14.70
CA HIS A 271 -10.37 -7.51 -13.33
C HIS A 271 -11.80 -8.07 -13.20
N TYR A 272 -12.00 -9.07 -12.34
CA TYR A 272 -13.29 -9.32 -11.69
C TYR A 272 -13.33 -8.54 -10.37
N GLU A 273 -13.44 -7.22 -10.45
CA GLU A 273 -13.58 -6.39 -9.25
C GLU A 273 -14.98 -6.54 -8.65
N ILE A 274 -15.02 -6.94 -7.38
CA ILE A 274 -16.21 -6.99 -6.54
C ILE A 274 -16.14 -5.84 -5.52
N LYS A 275 -17.20 -5.05 -5.38
CA LYS A 275 -17.36 -4.03 -4.33
C LYS A 275 -18.46 -4.48 -3.39
N ILE A 276 -18.29 -4.32 -2.08
CA ILE A 276 -19.36 -4.63 -1.12
C ILE A 276 -19.84 -3.33 -0.50
N GLU A 277 -21.12 -3.01 -0.69
CA GLU A 277 -21.78 -1.84 -0.12
C GLU A 277 -23.13 -2.24 0.48
N ASP A 278 -23.41 -1.83 1.72
CA ASP A 278 -24.63 -2.16 2.48
C ASP A 278 -24.98 -3.66 2.49
N ASP A 279 -23.98 -4.51 2.74
CA ASP A 279 -24.08 -5.98 2.72
C ASP A 279 -24.49 -6.57 1.35
N VAL A 280 -24.38 -5.78 0.27
CA VAL A 280 -24.62 -6.22 -1.11
C VAL A 280 -23.31 -6.28 -1.89
N GLU A 281 -23.05 -7.44 -2.49
CA GLU A 281 -21.95 -7.61 -3.44
C GLU A 281 -22.31 -7.03 -4.81
N TRP A 282 -21.48 -6.11 -5.27
CA TRP A 282 -21.54 -5.45 -6.55
C TRP A 282 -20.42 -5.94 -7.44
N THR A 283 -20.73 -6.14 -8.72
CA THR A 283 -19.78 -6.36 -9.80
C THR A 283 -20.05 -5.31 -10.88
N VAL A 284 -19.11 -5.13 -11.80
CA VAL A 284 -19.34 -4.29 -12.99
C VAL A 284 -20.61 -4.72 -13.73
N GLU A 285 -20.85 -6.03 -13.82
CA GLU A 285 -22.04 -6.62 -14.44
C GLU A 285 -23.33 -6.32 -13.64
N SER A 286 -23.30 -6.42 -12.31
CA SER A 286 -24.48 -6.13 -11.50
C SER A 286 -24.81 -4.63 -11.47
N LEU A 287 -23.79 -3.76 -11.52
CA LEU A 287 -23.94 -2.32 -11.70
C LEU A 287 -24.56 -2.00 -13.06
N LYS A 288 -24.03 -2.58 -14.14
CA LYS A 288 -24.56 -2.43 -15.50
C LYS A 288 -26.04 -2.76 -15.57
N ARG A 289 -26.41 -3.94 -15.07
CA ARG A 289 -27.81 -4.40 -15.04
C ARG A 289 -28.72 -3.40 -14.30
N LYS A 290 -28.26 -2.84 -13.18
CA LYS A 290 -29.03 -1.86 -12.39
C LYS A 290 -29.21 -0.52 -13.12
N ILE A 291 -28.17 -0.06 -13.82
CA ILE A 291 -28.25 1.15 -14.65
C ILE A 291 -29.20 0.94 -15.84
N GLU A 292 -29.18 -0.23 -16.46
CA GLU A 292 -30.11 -0.61 -17.54
C GLU A 292 -31.56 -0.72 -17.03
N GLU A 293 -31.79 -1.27 -15.83
CA GLU A 293 -33.10 -1.30 -15.16
C GLU A 293 -33.67 0.12 -14.94
N MET A 294 -32.79 1.10 -14.66
CA MET A 294 -33.15 2.52 -14.54
C MET A 294 -33.34 3.23 -15.89
N GLY A 295 -33.11 2.54 -17.02
CA GLY A 295 -33.23 3.11 -18.37
C GLY A 295 -31.97 3.83 -18.87
N GLY A 296 -30.85 3.75 -18.14
CA GLY A 296 -29.55 4.25 -18.57
C GLY A 296 -29.00 3.45 -19.75
N ARG A 297 -28.35 4.14 -20.70
CA ARG A 297 -27.75 3.52 -21.90
C ARG A 297 -26.29 3.91 -21.99
N PHE A 298 -25.43 3.11 -21.37
CA PHE A 298 -23.97 3.28 -21.34
C PHE A 298 -23.30 2.05 -21.92
N THR A 299 -22.13 2.22 -22.55
CA THR A 299 -21.36 1.07 -23.05
C THR A 299 -20.63 0.38 -21.90
N ASP A 300 -20.19 -0.86 -22.08
CA ASP A 300 -19.40 -1.59 -21.07
C ASP A 300 -18.16 -0.81 -20.63
N LYS A 301 -17.53 -0.10 -21.58
CA LYS A 301 -16.41 0.79 -21.31
C LYS A 301 -16.80 1.97 -20.40
N ASP A 302 -18.00 2.52 -20.58
CA ASP A 302 -18.48 3.62 -19.75
C ASP A 302 -18.83 3.15 -18.34
N ILE A 303 -19.44 1.97 -18.21
CA ILE A 303 -19.73 1.34 -16.92
C ILE A 303 -18.43 1.04 -16.18
N GLN A 304 -17.42 0.50 -16.87
CA GLN A 304 -16.10 0.27 -16.29
C GLN A 304 -15.48 1.58 -15.80
N ARG A 305 -15.59 2.66 -16.57
CA ARG A 305 -15.07 3.97 -16.13
C ARG A 305 -15.83 4.53 -14.92
N MET A 306 -17.15 4.37 -14.84
CA MET A 306 -17.92 4.70 -13.63
C MET A 306 -17.45 3.88 -12.42
N TRP A 307 -17.17 2.60 -12.65
CA TRP A 307 -16.67 1.70 -11.63
C TRP A 307 -15.29 2.12 -11.11
N ASP A 308 -14.39 2.51 -12.00
CA ASP A 308 -13.01 2.90 -11.69
C ASP A 308 -12.92 4.25 -10.94
N LEU A 309 -14.00 5.06 -10.95
CA LEU A 309 -14.08 6.29 -10.15
C LEU A 309 -14.15 6.03 -8.63
N ARG A 310 -14.35 4.77 -8.19
CA ARG A 310 -14.42 4.36 -6.77
C ARG A 310 -15.45 5.14 -5.95
N ILE A 311 -16.58 5.50 -6.58
CA ILE A 311 -17.71 6.18 -5.96
C ILE A 311 -18.69 5.14 -5.40
N ARG A 312 -19.41 5.51 -4.33
CA ARG A 312 -20.45 4.65 -3.75
C ARG A 312 -21.51 4.30 -4.77
N ILE A 313 -21.86 3.03 -4.89
CA ILE A 313 -22.87 2.52 -5.82
C ILE A 313 -24.21 3.23 -5.63
N GLU A 314 -24.63 3.50 -4.40
CA GLU A 314 -25.88 4.25 -4.13
C GLU A 314 -25.87 5.65 -4.75
N LEU A 315 -24.71 6.29 -4.91
CA LEU A 315 -24.57 7.58 -5.59
C LEU A 315 -24.49 7.41 -7.10
N ILE A 316 -23.80 6.36 -7.58
CA ILE A 316 -23.73 6.05 -9.01
C ILE A 316 -25.13 5.80 -9.58
N LEU A 317 -25.99 5.13 -8.81
CA LEU A 317 -27.37 4.81 -9.17
C LEU A 317 -28.35 5.97 -8.95
N THR A 318 -27.88 7.22 -8.99
CA THR A 318 -28.75 8.41 -8.97
C THR A 318 -28.87 9.02 -10.37
N GLU A 319 -30.04 9.57 -10.69
CA GLU A 319 -30.24 10.29 -11.97
C GLU A 319 -29.26 11.46 -12.12
N ASP A 320 -28.99 12.19 -11.03
CA ASP A 320 -28.07 13.32 -11.00
C ASP A 320 -26.64 12.91 -11.35
N PHE A 321 -26.14 11.80 -10.78
CA PHE A 321 -24.82 11.27 -11.12
C PHE A 321 -24.76 10.79 -12.57
N LEU A 322 -25.73 9.98 -13.01
CA LEU A 322 -25.73 9.42 -14.36
C LEU A 322 -25.82 10.52 -15.43
N GLY A 323 -26.61 11.56 -15.18
CA GLY A 323 -26.68 12.74 -16.04
C GLY A 323 -25.34 13.49 -16.11
N THR A 324 -24.73 13.75 -14.95
CA THR A 324 -23.42 14.42 -14.87
C THR A 324 -22.33 13.60 -15.56
N PHE A 325 -22.28 12.30 -15.32
CA PHE A 325 -21.32 11.41 -15.97
C PHE A 325 -21.51 11.40 -17.49
N PHE A 326 -22.76 11.37 -17.98
CA PHE A 326 -23.04 11.42 -19.42
C PHE A 326 -22.50 12.69 -20.10
N GLU A 327 -22.53 13.84 -19.42
CA GLU A 327 -21.95 15.08 -19.93
C GLU A 327 -20.41 15.04 -19.95
N LEU A 328 -19.79 14.36 -18.98
CA LEU A 328 -18.34 14.34 -18.78
C LEU A 328 -17.63 13.13 -19.40
N MET A 329 -18.35 12.09 -19.82
CA MET A 329 -17.78 10.81 -20.28
C MET A 329 -16.85 10.93 -21.50
N ARG A 330 -16.81 12.08 -22.20
CA ARG A 330 -15.87 12.30 -23.33
C ARG A 330 -14.48 12.78 -22.89
N LEU A 331 -14.29 13.10 -21.61
CA LEU A 331 -13.00 13.50 -21.06
C LEU A 331 -12.04 12.31 -20.94
N SER A 332 -10.73 12.59 -20.79
CA SER A 332 -9.75 11.59 -20.38
C SER A 332 -10.02 11.13 -18.95
N ASP A 333 -9.53 9.94 -18.57
CA ASP A 333 -9.82 9.35 -17.25
C ASP A 333 -9.36 10.22 -16.08
N GLU A 334 -8.18 10.84 -16.20
CA GLU A 334 -7.66 11.81 -15.22
C GLU A 334 -8.60 13.02 -15.06
N LYS A 335 -9.02 13.64 -16.16
CA LYS A 335 -9.90 14.82 -16.11
C LYS A 335 -11.32 14.47 -15.66
N LEU A 336 -11.83 13.32 -16.09
CA LEU A 336 -13.13 12.82 -15.66
C LEU A 336 -13.14 12.63 -14.14
N LYS A 337 -12.07 12.06 -13.58
CA LYS A 337 -11.92 11.86 -12.13
C LYS A 337 -11.89 13.20 -11.38
N ASP A 338 -11.15 14.19 -11.86
CA ASP A 338 -11.08 15.52 -11.24
C ASP A 338 -12.44 16.23 -11.25
N GLU A 339 -13.12 16.27 -12.40
CA GLU A 339 -14.41 16.95 -12.55
C GLU A 339 -15.52 16.27 -11.72
N ILE A 340 -15.54 14.94 -11.69
CA ILE A 340 -16.50 14.20 -10.86
C ILE A 340 -16.23 14.41 -9.37
N ASN A 341 -14.96 14.46 -8.93
CA ASN A 341 -14.62 14.78 -7.54
C ASN A 341 -15.02 16.21 -7.15
N GLU A 342 -14.84 17.18 -8.06
CA GLU A 342 -15.29 18.55 -7.86
C GLU A 342 -16.83 18.62 -7.76
N TRP A 343 -17.54 17.90 -8.63
CA TRP A 343 -18.99 17.80 -8.59
C TRP A 343 -19.49 17.16 -7.28
N LEU A 344 -18.90 16.04 -6.85
CA LEU A 344 -19.20 15.39 -5.58
C LEU A 344 -18.99 16.33 -4.40
N THR A 345 -17.91 17.12 -4.42
CA THR A 345 -17.61 18.12 -3.37
C THR A 345 -18.65 19.24 -3.33
N LYS A 346 -19.17 19.67 -4.49
CA LYS A 346 -20.24 20.67 -4.60
C LYS A 346 -21.60 20.14 -4.15
N GLU A 347 -21.92 18.88 -4.44
CA GLU A 347 -23.18 18.27 -4.02
C GLU A 347 -23.17 17.79 -2.55
N THR A 348 -21.99 17.59 -1.95
CA THR A 348 -21.84 17.23 -0.52
C THR A 348 -21.75 18.41 0.46
N LEU A 349 -22.17 19.62 0.05
CA LEU A 349 -22.10 20.85 0.86
C LEU A 349 -22.54 20.64 2.32
N ILE A 350 -21.55 20.75 3.21
CA ILE A 350 -21.64 20.62 4.65
C ILE A 350 -22.47 21.78 5.23
N CYS A 351 -23.50 21.48 6.01
CA CYS A 351 -24.17 22.48 6.83
C CYS A 351 -23.22 22.92 7.96
N GLY A 352 -22.79 24.18 7.92
CA GLY A 352 -21.84 24.77 8.88
C GLY A 352 -22.27 24.75 10.35
N ASN A 353 -23.51 24.38 10.67
CA ASN A 353 -24.02 24.35 12.04
C ASN A 353 -24.16 22.96 12.67
N CYS A 354 -24.08 21.85 11.92
CA CYS A 354 -24.43 20.54 12.52
C CYS A 354 -23.56 19.33 12.14
N ARG A 355 -22.47 19.47 11.36
CA ARG A 355 -21.52 18.36 11.05
C ARG A 355 -22.18 17.01 10.65
N ASN A 356 -23.38 17.02 10.07
CA ASN A 356 -24.00 15.85 9.47
C ASN A 356 -24.04 16.00 7.94
N ARG A 357 -23.69 14.93 7.22
CA ARG A 357 -23.88 14.81 5.76
C ARG A 357 -25.38 14.79 5.46
N LYS A 358 -25.86 15.71 4.63
CA LYS A 358 -27.23 15.67 4.09
C LYS A 358 -27.15 15.69 2.57
N ASN A 359 -27.65 14.64 1.91
CA ASN A 359 -28.00 14.70 0.49
C ASN A 359 -29.16 15.69 0.30
N ARG A 360 -29.12 16.46 -0.80
CA ARG A 360 -30.08 17.53 -1.13
C ARG A 360 -31.54 17.08 -1.23
N GLU A 361 -31.79 15.77 -1.43
CA GLU A 361 -33.14 15.22 -1.54
C GLU A 361 -33.99 15.36 -0.26
N ASN A 362 -33.35 15.38 0.92
CA ASN A 362 -34.06 15.54 2.19
C ASN A 362 -34.61 16.96 2.44
N LYS A 363 -34.32 17.94 1.56
CA LYS A 363 -34.86 19.30 1.69
C LYS A 363 -36.28 19.44 1.12
N LYS A 364 -36.67 18.62 0.13
CA LYS A 364 -38.01 18.72 -0.50
C LYS A 364 -39.13 18.13 0.37
N ILE A 365 -38.82 17.29 1.35
CA ILE A 365 -39.82 16.62 2.21
C ILE A 365 -40.15 17.44 3.47
N GLN A 366 -39.23 18.28 3.96
CA GLN A 366 -39.47 19.11 5.15
C GLN A 366 -40.17 20.45 4.86
N ASP A 367 -40.19 20.92 3.61
CA ASP A 367 -40.89 22.17 3.23
C ASP A 367 -42.36 21.94 2.81
N LYS A 368 -42.93 20.76 3.07
CA LYS A 368 -44.34 20.40 2.75
C LYS A 368 -45.16 19.86 3.93
N GLN A 369 -44.71 20.05 5.16
CA GLN A 369 -45.53 19.97 6.38
C GLN A 369 -45.52 21.32 7.07
#